data_AF-A0A7R9VRJ0-F1
#
_entry.id   AF-A0A7R9VRJ0-F1
#
_cell.length_a   1.000
_cell.length_b   1.000
_cell.length_c   1.000
_cell.angle_alpha   90.00
_cell.angle_beta   90.00
_cell.angle_gamma   90.00
#
_symmetry.space_group_name_H-M   'P 1'
#
loop_
_entity.id
_entity.type
_entity.pdbx_description
1 polymer ?
#
loop_
_entity_poly.entity_id
_entity_poly.type
_entity_poly.pdbx_seq_one_letter_code
_entity_poly.pdbx_strand_id
1 'polypeptide(L)'
;NTKVPMSDSNCTETEAIQAIQGVASELICPITLELPIEPVTAADGRIYERSAIEKWIRTYRGTILKSPLTNERMEASLVPAVQVRNVIESLVTSQVLPGEMVERWRDRTEKREELESTIRRADSGKPDVMYQMGRRYEEENGGNMDKAHLCYKKAAHCGHVAAKAREGRDLVFGLGVEQDIEQGVSLISTAAKKGSALAAYFLGVWHKERKYGLFLSGGRAMYWLQSALHYDNISDEAELDDACRCNAVLLLEELEGSARRRRGARKVLKNKLQNISRMQRIMKRQRINE
;
A
#
# COMPACT_ATOMS: atom_id res chain seq x y z
N ASN A 1 -4.69 79.20 11.43
CA ASN A 1 -4.08 78.23 10.51
C ASN A 1 -3.31 77.19 11.32
N THR A 2 -4.03 76.31 12.02
CA THR A 2 -3.44 75.20 12.77
C THR A 2 -3.59 73.95 11.90
N LYS A 3 -2.49 73.56 11.25
CA LYS A 3 -2.37 72.27 10.57
C LYS A 3 -2.53 71.16 11.63
N VAL A 4 -3.62 70.40 11.53
CA VAL A 4 -3.74 69.11 12.22
C VAL A 4 -2.82 68.12 11.49
N PRO A 5 -1.93 67.39 12.20
CA PRO A 5 -1.11 66.38 11.56
C PRO A 5 -1.99 65.17 11.24
N MET A 6 -1.97 64.72 9.98
CA MET A 6 -2.59 63.46 9.58
C MET A 6 -1.71 62.31 10.07
N SER A 7 -2.14 61.61 11.11
CA SER A 7 -1.46 60.46 11.71
C SER A 7 -1.96 59.12 11.12
N ASP A 8 -1.02 58.31 10.66
CA ASP A 8 -0.85 56.89 11.03
C ASP A 8 -1.96 55.86 10.79
N SER A 9 -2.69 55.90 9.67
CA SER A 9 -3.64 54.80 9.35
C SER A 9 -2.94 53.46 9.05
N ASN A 10 -1.77 53.48 8.39
CA ASN A 10 -1.07 52.25 7.97
C ASN A 10 -0.27 51.55 9.10
N CYS A 11 0.06 52.26 10.19
CA CYS A 11 0.85 51.70 11.28
C CYS A 11 0.02 50.67 12.09
N THR A 12 -1.25 51.00 12.34
CA THR A 12 -2.16 50.15 13.13
C THR A 12 -2.55 48.84 12.45
N GLU A 13 -2.72 48.86 11.12
CA GLU A 13 -3.08 47.67 10.34
C GLU A 13 -1.92 46.66 10.27
N THR A 14 -0.70 47.16 10.11
CA THR A 14 0.51 46.31 10.04
C THR A 14 0.79 45.62 11.38
N GLU A 15 0.63 46.34 12.50
CA GLU A 15 0.77 45.79 13.85
C GLU A 15 -0.31 44.73 14.15
N ALA A 16 -1.55 44.97 13.71
CA ALA A 16 -2.64 44.00 13.85
C ALA A 16 -2.36 42.71 13.04
N ILE A 17 -1.86 42.84 11.82
CA ILE A 17 -1.48 41.69 10.98
C ILE A 17 -0.35 40.89 11.65
N GLN A 18 0.67 41.56 12.19
CA GLN A 18 1.77 40.89 12.90
C GLN A 18 1.29 40.16 14.15
N ALA A 19 0.38 40.76 14.92
CA ALA A 19 -0.20 40.11 16.10
C ALA A 19 -1.01 38.85 15.71
N ILE A 20 -1.79 38.91 14.64
CA ILE A 20 -2.56 37.76 14.13
C ILE A 20 -1.64 36.66 13.61
N GLN A 21 -0.55 37.02 12.91
CA GLN A 21 0.46 36.06 12.47
C GLN A 21 1.17 35.38 13.66
N GLY A 22 1.38 36.11 14.76
CA GLY A 22 1.86 35.54 16.02
C GLY A 22 0.91 34.46 16.57
N VAL A 23 -0.39 34.75 16.61
CA VAL A 23 -1.40 33.76 17.03
C VAL A 23 -1.44 32.55 16.08
N ALA A 24 -1.33 32.78 14.77
CA ALA A 24 -1.32 31.71 13.78
C ALA A 24 -0.12 30.77 13.96
N SER A 25 1.03 31.29 14.42
CA SER A 25 2.23 30.49 14.68
C SER A 25 2.05 29.48 15.81
N GLU A 26 1.20 29.78 16.81
CA GLU A 26 0.84 28.87 17.91
C GLU A 26 -0.09 27.73 17.44
N LEU A 27 -0.79 27.91 16.32
CA LEU A 27 -1.67 26.91 15.73
C LEU A 27 -0.93 25.92 14.81
N ILE A 28 0.37 26.13 14.58
CA ILE A 28 1.21 25.26 13.75
C ILE A 28 1.43 23.93 14.48
N CYS A 29 1.20 22.82 13.77
CA CYS A 29 1.47 21.49 14.30
C CYS A 29 2.99 21.31 14.53
N PRO A 30 3.45 20.94 15.75
CA PRO A 30 4.87 20.79 16.04
C PRO A 30 5.58 19.68 15.25
N ILE A 31 4.85 18.70 14.72
CA ILE A 31 5.42 17.59 13.95
C ILE A 31 5.55 17.95 12.47
N THR A 32 4.49 18.49 11.87
CA THR A 32 4.46 18.79 10.44
C THR A 32 5.03 20.17 10.12
N LEU A 33 5.14 21.06 11.11
CA LEU A 33 5.56 22.46 10.98
C LEU A 33 4.65 23.27 10.03
N GLU A 34 3.39 22.84 9.91
CA GLU A 34 2.40 23.48 9.05
C GLU A 34 1.05 23.56 9.78
N LEU A 35 0.15 24.42 9.28
CA LEU A 35 -1.22 24.50 9.80
C LEU A 35 -1.92 23.14 9.64
N PRO A 36 -2.49 22.58 10.73
CA PRO A 36 -3.21 21.32 10.67
C PRO A 36 -4.50 21.46 9.87
N ILE A 37 -4.86 20.40 9.16
CA ILE A 37 -6.14 20.30 8.43
C ILE A 37 -7.16 19.61 9.32
N GLU A 38 -6.70 18.57 10.02
CA GLU A 38 -7.49 17.84 11.01
C GLU A 38 -6.86 17.99 12.40
N PRO A 39 -7.02 19.16 13.03
CA PRO A 39 -6.41 19.44 14.33
C PRO A 39 -7.00 18.55 15.42
N VAL A 40 -6.12 17.96 16.22
CA VAL A 40 -6.44 17.24 17.46
C VAL A 40 -5.64 17.81 18.61
N THR A 41 -6.27 17.87 19.78
CA THR A 41 -5.60 18.17 21.03
C THR A 41 -5.14 16.86 21.67
N ALA A 42 -3.84 16.74 21.94
CA ALA A 42 -3.29 15.61 22.65
C ALA A 42 -3.28 15.84 24.18
N ALA A 43 -2.98 14.80 24.95
CA ALA A 43 -2.97 14.86 26.41
C ALA A 43 -1.98 15.88 27.02
N ASP A 44 -0.98 16.33 26.24
CA ASP A 44 -0.06 17.40 26.63
C ASP A 44 -0.63 18.82 26.39
N GLY A 45 -1.89 18.92 25.98
CA GLY A 45 -2.60 20.18 25.74
C GLY A 45 -2.27 20.84 24.40
N ARG A 46 -1.45 20.20 23.56
CA ARG A 46 -1.02 20.78 22.27
C ARG A 46 -1.87 20.32 21.11
N ILE A 47 -1.88 21.14 20.07
CA ILE A 47 -2.57 20.89 18.81
C ILE A 47 -1.60 20.20 17.85
N TYR A 48 -2.06 19.10 17.26
CA TYR A 48 -1.35 18.38 16.23
C TYR A 48 -2.26 18.13 15.03
N GLU A 49 -1.64 17.93 13.87
CA GLU A 49 -2.30 17.27 12.75
C GLU A 49 -2.52 15.79 13.12
N ARG A 50 -3.79 15.34 13.07
CA ARG A 50 -4.20 13.98 13.48
C ARG A 50 -3.27 12.91 12.92
N SER A 51 -3.08 12.91 11.60
CA SER A 51 -2.33 11.87 10.91
C SER A 51 -0.86 11.79 11.37
N ALA A 52 -0.28 12.92 11.75
CA ALA A 52 1.10 13.01 12.21
C ALA A 52 1.28 12.48 13.65
N ILE A 53 0.40 12.88 14.57
CA ILE A 53 0.48 12.43 15.96
C ILE A 53 0.10 10.96 16.13
N GLU A 54 -0.88 10.46 15.35
CA GLU A 54 -1.21 9.03 15.33
C GLU A 54 -0.02 8.20 14.84
N LYS A 55 0.69 8.66 13.81
CA LYS A 55 1.92 8.01 13.33
C LYS A 55 2.99 8.01 14.41
N TRP A 56 3.21 9.14 15.09
CA TRP A 56 4.16 9.25 16.20
C TRP A 56 3.88 8.22 17.30
N ILE A 57 2.64 8.17 17.78
CA ILE A 57 2.20 7.24 18.83
C ILE A 57 2.44 5.80 18.38
N ARG A 58 2.05 5.44 17.16
CA ARG A 58 2.18 4.08 16.63
C ARG A 58 3.63 3.63 16.49
N THR A 59 4.51 4.51 16.01
CA THR A 59 5.92 4.17 15.78
C THR A 59 6.81 4.36 17.01
N TYR A 60 6.23 4.77 18.14
CA TYR A 60 6.96 5.07 19.35
C TYR A 60 7.64 3.82 19.92
N ARG A 61 8.97 3.89 20.12
CA ARG A 61 9.78 2.75 20.60
C ARG A 61 10.14 2.81 22.08
N GLY A 62 9.76 3.87 22.79
CA GLY A 62 10.01 3.99 24.22
C GLY A 62 8.99 3.22 25.04
N THR A 63 9.37 2.84 26.27
CA THR A 63 8.48 2.17 27.22
C THR A 63 7.37 3.07 27.77
N ILE A 64 7.56 4.39 27.73
CA ILE A 64 6.62 5.40 28.22
C ILE A 64 6.42 6.41 27.11
N LEU A 65 5.20 6.54 26.59
CA LEU A 65 4.87 7.49 25.53
C LEU A 65 5.19 8.93 25.99
N LYS A 66 5.83 9.70 25.09
CA LYS A 66 6.24 11.08 25.37
C LYS A 66 5.76 12.05 24.30
N SER A 67 5.51 13.29 24.74
CA SER A 67 5.19 14.42 23.86
C SER A 67 6.30 14.61 22.82
N PRO A 68 5.94 14.72 21.53
CA PRO A 68 6.90 15.05 20.48
C PRO A 68 7.66 16.37 20.70
N LEU A 69 7.05 17.31 21.44
CA LEU A 69 7.62 18.66 21.62
C LEU A 69 8.27 18.85 23.00
N THR A 70 7.63 18.48 24.11
CA THR A 70 8.23 18.64 25.46
C THR A 70 9.04 17.46 25.93
N ASN A 71 8.93 16.30 25.28
CA ASN A 71 9.55 15.05 25.76
C ASN A 71 9.06 14.64 27.17
N GLU A 72 7.94 15.20 27.63
CA GLU A 72 7.26 14.83 28.87
C GLU A 72 6.36 13.62 28.64
N ARG A 73 6.01 12.91 29.73
CA ARG A 73 5.11 11.76 29.64
C ARG A 73 3.73 12.20 29.18
N MET A 74 3.13 11.45 28.26
CA MET A 74 1.78 11.73 27.77
C MET A 74 0.99 10.43 27.57
N GLU A 75 -0.34 10.55 27.65
CA GLU A 75 -1.26 9.50 27.24
C GLU A 75 -1.53 9.55 25.74
N ALA A 76 -1.97 8.44 25.15
CA ALA A 76 -2.29 8.34 23.71
C ALA A 76 -3.66 8.96 23.34
N SER A 77 -4.32 9.65 24.27
CA SER A 77 -5.64 10.24 24.05
C SER A 77 -5.57 11.45 23.11
N LEU A 78 -6.44 11.47 22.09
CA LEU A 78 -6.54 12.52 21.09
C LEU A 78 -8.00 13.00 20.99
N VAL A 79 -8.21 14.30 21.23
CA VAL A 79 -9.53 14.93 21.15
C VAL A 79 -9.62 15.79 19.89
N PRO A 80 -10.64 15.64 19.03
CA PRO A 80 -10.82 16.53 17.88
C PRO A 80 -10.96 18.01 18.30
N ALA A 81 -10.13 18.88 17.74
CA ALA A 81 -10.11 20.31 18.05
C ALA A 81 -10.88 21.11 16.99
N VAL A 82 -12.20 20.91 16.92
CA VAL A 82 -13.07 21.50 15.89
C VAL A 82 -13.02 23.03 15.90
N GLN A 83 -12.94 23.64 17.08
CA GLN A 83 -12.86 25.10 17.24
C GLN A 83 -11.57 25.65 16.62
N VAL A 84 -10.45 24.95 16.79
CA VAL A 84 -9.16 25.34 16.18
C VAL A 84 -9.26 25.29 14.66
N ARG A 85 -9.90 24.26 14.12
CA ARG A 85 -10.14 24.14 12.67
C ARG A 85 -10.90 25.35 12.14
N ASN A 86 -11.99 25.74 12.81
CA ASN A 86 -12.80 26.89 12.39
C ASN A 86 -12.00 28.21 12.44
N VAL A 87 -11.13 28.38 13.44
CA VAL A 87 -10.23 29.54 13.53
C VAL A 87 -9.26 29.57 12.36
N ILE A 88 -8.62 28.43 12.04
CA ILE A 88 -7.70 28.32 10.90
C ILE A 88 -8.43 28.66 9.59
N GLU A 89 -9.63 28.11 9.37
CA GLU A 89 -10.45 28.41 8.19
C GLU A 89 -10.79 29.91 8.08
N SER A 90 -11.12 30.55 9.21
CA SER A 90 -11.36 31.99 9.25
C SER A 90 -10.12 32.81 8.91
N LEU A 91 -8.94 32.42 9.41
CA LEU A 91 -7.66 33.09 9.14
C LEU A 91 -7.22 32.94 7.68
N VAL A 92 -7.49 31.78 7.08
CA VAL A 92 -7.25 31.52 5.66
C VAL A 92 -8.18 32.35 4.78
N THR A 93 -9.44 32.50 5.19
CA THR A 93 -10.45 33.26 4.44
C THR A 93 -10.19 34.76 4.50
N SER A 94 -9.71 35.27 5.63
CA SER A 94 -9.41 36.70 5.83
C SER A 94 -8.16 37.18 5.10
N GLN A 95 -7.36 36.28 4.50
CA GLN A 95 -6.12 36.58 3.78
C GLN A 95 -5.04 37.29 4.63
N VAL A 96 -5.09 37.13 5.96
CA VAL A 96 -4.11 37.73 6.89
C VAL A 96 -2.83 36.89 7.01
N LEU A 97 -2.93 35.60 6.68
CA LEU A 97 -1.80 34.67 6.68
C LEU A 97 -0.91 34.85 5.43
N PRO A 98 0.38 34.52 5.52
CA PRO A 98 1.27 34.52 4.35
C PRO A 98 0.72 33.62 3.22
N GLY A 99 0.79 34.10 1.97
CA GLY A 99 0.23 33.40 0.81
C GLY A 99 0.72 31.96 0.67
N GLU A 100 2.02 31.72 0.85
CA GLU A 100 2.61 30.36 0.78
C GLU A 100 2.02 29.38 1.81
N MET A 101 1.64 29.88 2.99
CA MET A 101 1.04 29.06 4.05
C MET A 101 -0.39 28.71 3.70
N VAL A 102 -1.13 29.67 3.14
CA VAL A 102 -2.51 29.51 2.69
C VAL A 102 -2.60 28.54 1.53
N GLU A 103 -1.75 28.68 0.52
CA GLU A 103 -1.71 27.79 -0.65
C GLU A 103 -1.41 26.35 -0.23
N ARG A 104 -0.37 26.14 0.59
CA ARG A 104 -0.05 24.80 1.10
C ARG A 104 -1.18 24.18 1.90
N TRP A 105 -1.88 24.96 2.72
CA TRP A 105 -3.02 24.46 3.48
C TRP A 105 -4.18 24.10 2.55
N ARG A 106 -4.52 24.97 1.57
CA ARG A 106 -5.58 24.70 0.58
C ARG A 106 -5.30 23.46 -0.25
N ASP A 107 -4.09 23.32 -0.80
CA ASP A 107 -3.69 22.16 -1.60
C ASP A 107 -3.86 20.85 -0.85
N ARG A 108 -3.48 20.82 0.44
CA ARG A 108 -3.65 19.61 1.25
C ARG A 108 -5.13 19.38 1.64
N THR A 109 -5.88 20.45 1.90
CA THR A 109 -7.33 20.36 2.20
C THR A 109 -8.09 19.84 0.99
N GLU A 110 -7.82 20.36 -0.21
CA GLU A 110 -8.44 19.89 -1.45
C GLU A 110 -8.11 18.42 -1.72
N LYS A 111 -6.85 18.01 -1.60
CA LYS A 111 -6.45 16.59 -1.71
C LYS A 111 -7.20 15.72 -0.69
N ARG A 112 -7.37 16.20 0.55
CA ARG A 112 -8.13 15.49 1.59
C ARG A 112 -9.62 15.42 1.27
N GLU A 113 -10.22 16.48 0.78
CA GLU A 113 -11.65 16.52 0.43
C GLU A 113 -11.95 15.70 -0.82
N GLU A 114 -11.09 15.73 -1.84
CA GLU A 114 -11.15 14.83 -2.99
C GLU A 114 -11.11 13.38 -2.53
N LEU A 115 -10.21 13.06 -1.59
CA LEU A 115 -10.07 11.75 -0.98
C LEU A 115 -11.32 11.33 -0.20
N GLU A 116 -11.86 12.19 0.65
CA GLU A 116 -13.09 11.93 1.41
C GLU A 116 -14.32 11.81 0.51
N SER A 117 -14.43 12.65 -0.52
CA SER A 117 -15.46 12.57 -1.54
C SER A 117 -15.38 11.25 -2.28
N THR A 118 -14.17 10.81 -2.62
CA THR A 118 -13.90 9.51 -3.22
C THR A 118 -14.31 8.36 -2.29
N ILE A 119 -14.04 8.45 -1.00
CA ILE A 119 -14.50 7.47 0.02
C ILE A 119 -16.03 7.43 0.10
N ARG A 120 -16.72 8.59 0.16
CA ARG A 120 -18.18 8.64 0.20
C ARG A 120 -18.80 8.06 -1.08
N ARG A 121 -18.20 8.32 -2.24
CA ARG A 121 -18.59 7.72 -3.52
C ARG A 121 -18.28 6.22 -3.55
N ALA A 122 -17.23 5.77 -2.89
CA ALA A 122 -16.91 4.36 -2.78
C ALA A 122 -17.90 3.59 -1.88
N ASP A 123 -18.35 4.20 -0.78
CA ASP A 123 -19.46 3.67 0.05
C ASP A 123 -20.78 3.55 -0.76
N SER A 124 -20.90 4.27 -1.88
CA SER A 124 -22.00 4.11 -2.85
C SER A 124 -21.84 2.93 -3.83
N GLY A 125 -20.89 2.01 -3.60
CA GLY A 125 -20.88 0.68 -4.23
C GLY A 125 -19.97 0.50 -5.45
N LYS A 126 -18.90 1.29 -5.60
CA LYS A 126 -17.93 1.12 -6.70
C LYS A 126 -16.57 0.59 -6.20
N PRO A 127 -16.38 -0.74 -6.16
CA PRO A 127 -15.14 -1.37 -5.70
C PRO A 127 -13.86 -0.86 -6.41
N ASP A 128 -13.96 -0.52 -7.69
CA ASP A 128 -12.81 -0.11 -8.52
C ASP A 128 -12.17 1.19 -8.02
N VAL A 129 -13.00 2.12 -7.57
CA VAL A 129 -12.56 3.40 -7.01
C VAL A 129 -11.73 3.18 -5.74
N MET A 130 -12.15 2.25 -4.87
CA MET A 130 -11.40 1.89 -3.67
C MET A 130 -10.08 1.21 -4.01
N TYR A 131 -10.05 0.37 -5.04
CA TYR A 131 -8.82 -0.27 -5.50
C TYR A 131 -7.81 0.76 -6.03
N GLN A 132 -8.25 1.69 -6.89
CA GLN A 132 -7.39 2.76 -7.41
C GLN A 132 -6.91 3.71 -6.31
N MET A 133 -7.74 3.99 -5.32
CA MET A 133 -7.36 4.77 -4.14
C MET A 133 -6.30 4.06 -3.29
N GLY A 134 -6.44 2.74 -3.09
CA GLY A 134 -5.42 1.92 -2.44
C GLY A 134 -4.07 2.05 -3.16
N ARG A 135 -4.07 1.99 -4.50
CA ARG A 135 -2.86 2.18 -5.31
C ARG A 135 -2.23 3.55 -5.14
N ARG A 136 -3.03 4.63 -5.13
CA ARG A 136 -2.53 5.99 -4.88
C ARG A 136 -1.83 6.09 -3.53
N TYR A 137 -2.38 5.49 -2.48
CA TYR A 137 -1.73 5.47 -1.16
C TYR A 137 -0.40 4.69 -1.12
N GLU A 138 -0.24 3.67 -1.97
CA GLU A 138 1.05 3.00 -2.15
C GLU A 138 2.07 3.90 -2.86
N GLU A 139 1.62 4.70 -3.83
CA GLU A 139 2.45 5.54 -4.72
C GLU A 139 2.84 6.90 -4.09
N GLU A 140 2.03 7.43 -3.15
CA GLU A 140 2.34 8.68 -2.45
C GLU A 140 3.67 8.62 -1.68
N ASN A 141 4.44 9.71 -1.70
CA ASN A 141 5.84 9.83 -1.25
C ASN A 141 6.09 9.31 0.20
N GLY A 142 6.34 8.01 0.34
CA GLY A 142 6.54 7.31 1.62
C GLY A 142 5.49 6.24 2.00
N GLY A 143 4.51 5.97 1.13
CA GLY A 143 3.58 4.85 1.15
C GLY A 143 2.75 4.72 2.44
N ASN A 144 1.50 5.18 2.43
CA ASN A 144 0.61 4.94 3.57
C ASN A 144 -0.02 3.54 3.48
N MET A 145 0.78 2.52 3.78
CA MET A 145 0.39 1.12 3.63
C MET A 145 -0.84 0.75 4.48
N ASP A 146 -1.05 1.38 5.64
CA ASP A 146 -2.23 1.11 6.47
C ASP A 146 -3.52 1.56 5.79
N LYS A 147 -3.50 2.75 5.18
CA LYS A 147 -4.63 3.27 4.41
C LYS A 147 -4.82 2.50 3.10
N ALA A 148 -3.73 2.11 2.43
CA ALA A 148 -3.79 1.27 1.25
C ALA A 148 -4.46 -0.08 1.55
N HIS A 149 -4.02 -0.77 2.61
CA HIS A 149 -4.59 -2.03 3.07
C HIS A 149 -6.09 -1.89 3.40
N LEU A 150 -6.47 -0.82 4.12
CA LEU A 150 -7.87 -0.56 4.45
C LEU A 150 -8.72 -0.39 3.18
N CYS A 151 -8.21 0.32 2.17
CA CYS A 151 -8.91 0.49 0.89
C CYS A 151 -9.06 -0.84 0.16
N TYR A 152 -8.00 -1.66 0.10
CA TYR A 152 -8.06 -2.97 -0.53
C TYR A 152 -9.02 -3.92 0.19
N LYS A 153 -9.02 -3.93 1.52
CA LYS A 153 -9.95 -4.72 2.33
C LYS A 153 -11.41 -4.35 2.07
N LYS A 154 -11.73 -3.05 1.99
CA LYS A 154 -13.08 -2.59 1.65
C LYS A 154 -13.47 -2.98 0.22
N ALA A 155 -12.59 -2.77 -0.76
CA ALA A 155 -12.82 -3.15 -2.14
C ALA A 155 -13.03 -4.67 -2.31
N ALA A 156 -12.22 -5.47 -1.60
CA ALA A 156 -12.32 -6.93 -1.59
C ALA A 156 -13.64 -7.40 -0.98
N HIS A 157 -14.13 -6.74 0.09
CA HIS A 157 -15.44 -7.02 0.67
C HIS A 157 -16.58 -6.72 -0.31
N CYS A 158 -16.44 -5.68 -1.13
CA CYS A 158 -17.35 -5.35 -2.22
C CYS A 158 -17.20 -6.24 -3.47
N GLY A 159 -16.33 -7.26 -3.43
CA GLY A 159 -16.19 -8.27 -4.49
C GLY A 159 -15.07 -8.01 -5.51
N HIS A 160 -14.26 -6.95 -5.34
CA HIS A 160 -13.16 -6.66 -6.26
C HIS A 160 -12.08 -7.75 -6.19
N VAL A 161 -11.83 -8.40 -7.32
CA VAL A 161 -10.95 -9.58 -7.38
C VAL A 161 -9.48 -9.20 -7.25
N ALA A 162 -9.01 -8.14 -7.94
CA ALA A 162 -7.65 -7.61 -7.78
C ALA A 162 -7.37 -7.04 -6.36
N ALA A 163 -8.33 -6.32 -5.76
CA ALA A 163 -8.15 -5.81 -4.40
C ALA A 163 -8.02 -6.94 -3.37
N LYS A 164 -8.76 -8.05 -3.55
CA LYS A 164 -8.59 -9.25 -2.72
C LYS A 164 -7.18 -9.85 -2.84
N ALA A 165 -6.55 -9.76 -4.03
CA ALA A 165 -5.16 -10.16 -4.21
C ALA A 165 -4.19 -9.22 -3.47
N ARG A 166 -4.42 -7.91 -3.50
CA ARG A 166 -3.62 -6.91 -2.76
C ARG A 166 -3.76 -7.09 -1.25
N GLU A 167 -4.97 -7.29 -0.73
CA GLU A 167 -5.22 -7.58 0.69
C GLU A 167 -4.46 -8.84 1.14
N GLY A 168 -4.53 -9.92 0.35
CA GLY A 168 -3.78 -11.14 0.64
C GLY A 168 -2.27 -10.95 0.61
N ARG A 169 -1.75 -10.13 -0.31
CA ARG A 169 -0.33 -9.76 -0.35
C ARG A 169 0.05 -8.99 0.92
N ASP A 170 -0.76 -8.01 1.32
CA ASP A 170 -0.49 -7.19 2.50
C ASP A 170 -0.40 -8.01 3.77
N LEU A 171 -1.28 -9.00 3.94
CA LEU A 171 -1.23 -9.94 5.06
C LEU A 171 0.00 -10.86 5.02
N VAL A 172 0.40 -11.35 3.84
CA VAL A 172 1.61 -12.19 3.70
C VAL A 172 2.87 -11.41 4.05
N PHE A 173 2.97 -10.15 3.64
CA PHE A 173 4.17 -9.32 3.81
C PHE A 173 4.12 -8.40 5.04
N GLY A 174 3.00 -8.30 5.75
CA GLY A 174 2.81 -7.38 6.88
C GLY A 174 2.78 -5.91 6.47
N LEU A 175 2.20 -5.59 5.31
CA LEU A 175 2.17 -4.23 4.77
C LEU A 175 0.96 -3.47 5.30
N GLY A 176 1.17 -2.62 6.31
CA GLY A 176 0.10 -1.82 6.91
C GLY A 176 -0.90 -2.60 7.76
N VAL A 177 -0.59 -3.88 8.04
CA VAL A 177 -1.37 -4.82 8.85
C VAL A 177 -0.43 -5.82 9.49
N GLU A 178 -0.86 -6.46 10.59
CA GLU A 178 -0.13 -7.57 11.20
C GLU A 178 -0.02 -8.75 10.23
N GLN A 179 1.13 -9.42 10.24
CA GLN A 179 1.43 -10.48 9.28
C GLN A 179 0.61 -11.74 9.57
N ASP A 180 -0.18 -12.18 8.58
CA ASP A 180 -0.88 -13.46 8.58
C ASP A 180 -0.69 -14.16 7.24
N ILE A 181 0.28 -15.09 7.22
CA ILE A 181 0.68 -15.81 6.01
C ILE A 181 -0.42 -16.78 5.56
N GLU A 182 -1.07 -17.49 6.48
CA GLU A 182 -2.08 -18.50 6.14
C GLU A 182 -3.31 -17.86 5.52
N GLN A 183 -3.82 -16.80 6.15
CA GLN A 183 -4.94 -16.04 5.64
C GLN A 183 -4.59 -15.38 4.30
N GLY A 184 -3.41 -14.75 4.20
CA GLY A 184 -3.00 -14.07 2.97
C GLY A 184 -2.86 -15.02 1.77
N VAL A 185 -2.25 -16.20 1.96
CA VAL A 185 -2.17 -17.23 0.90
C VAL A 185 -3.55 -17.77 0.53
N SER A 186 -4.45 -17.93 1.49
CA SER A 186 -5.84 -18.33 1.23
C SER A 186 -6.58 -17.31 0.37
N LEU A 187 -6.49 -16.02 0.72
CA LEU A 187 -7.12 -14.94 -0.04
C LEU A 187 -6.60 -14.88 -1.48
N ILE A 188 -5.28 -14.94 -1.67
CA ILE A 188 -4.65 -14.98 -3.01
C ILE A 188 -5.08 -16.23 -3.78
N SER A 189 -5.15 -17.39 -3.13
CA SER A 189 -5.64 -18.62 -3.77
C SER A 189 -7.09 -18.48 -4.26
N THR A 190 -7.95 -17.80 -3.50
CA THR A 190 -9.32 -17.54 -3.95
C THR A 190 -9.42 -16.49 -5.04
N ALA A 191 -8.57 -15.45 -5.00
CA ALA A 191 -8.54 -14.40 -6.02
C ALA A 191 -8.03 -14.94 -7.37
N ALA A 192 -7.00 -15.79 -7.36
CA ALA A 192 -6.48 -16.43 -8.56
C ALA A 192 -7.53 -17.33 -9.23
N LYS A 193 -8.30 -18.10 -8.44
CA LYS A 193 -9.42 -18.92 -8.95
C LYS A 193 -10.54 -18.08 -9.57
N LYS A 194 -10.70 -16.84 -9.11
CA LYS A 194 -11.67 -15.88 -9.66
C LYS A 194 -11.12 -15.08 -10.85
N GLY A 195 -9.88 -15.31 -11.26
CA GLY A 195 -9.28 -14.70 -12.45
C GLY A 195 -8.42 -13.46 -12.20
N SER A 196 -7.98 -13.15 -10.97
CA SER A 196 -6.98 -12.08 -10.79
C SER A 196 -5.63 -12.51 -11.38
N ALA A 197 -5.11 -11.70 -12.30
CA ALA A 197 -3.78 -11.87 -12.87
C ALA A 197 -2.70 -11.71 -11.79
N LEU A 198 -2.86 -10.72 -10.91
CA LEU A 198 -1.94 -10.45 -9.81
C LEU A 198 -1.85 -11.64 -8.84
N ALA A 199 -3.00 -12.20 -8.46
CA ALA A 199 -3.05 -13.37 -7.58
C ALA A 199 -2.40 -14.61 -8.21
N ALA A 200 -2.69 -14.87 -9.49
CA ALA A 200 -2.12 -15.98 -10.23
C ALA A 200 -0.58 -15.83 -10.34
N TYR A 201 -0.08 -14.62 -10.57
CA TYR A 201 1.35 -14.34 -10.58
C TYR A 201 2.01 -14.68 -9.23
N PHE A 202 1.45 -14.23 -8.12
CA PHE A 202 1.99 -14.53 -6.78
C PHE A 202 2.04 -16.05 -6.51
N LEU A 203 0.97 -16.79 -6.80
CA LEU A 203 0.98 -18.26 -6.66
C LEU A 203 2.04 -18.92 -7.53
N GLY A 204 2.21 -18.45 -8.76
CA GLY A 204 3.22 -18.93 -9.70
C GLY A 204 4.64 -18.80 -9.16
N VAL A 205 4.98 -17.60 -8.68
CA VAL A 205 6.27 -17.29 -8.04
C VAL A 205 6.47 -18.12 -6.78
N TRP A 206 5.49 -18.17 -5.88
CA TRP A 206 5.63 -18.86 -4.60
C TRP A 206 5.76 -20.38 -4.73
N HIS A 207 5.10 -20.98 -5.72
CA HIS A 207 5.31 -22.40 -6.07
C HIS A 207 6.68 -22.69 -6.66
N LYS A 208 7.30 -21.73 -7.37
CA LYS A 208 8.65 -21.87 -7.90
C LYS A 208 9.71 -21.72 -6.81
N GLU A 209 9.51 -20.80 -5.88
CA GLU A 209 10.47 -20.46 -4.83
C GLU A 209 10.33 -21.30 -3.56
N ARG A 210 9.26 -22.10 -3.44
CA ARG A 210 8.94 -22.89 -2.23
C ARG A 210 8.74 -21.99 -1.00
N LYS A 211 7.93 -20.95 -1.14
CA LYS A 211 7.61 -19.99 -0.06
C LYS A 211 6.21 -20.21 0.52
N TYR A 212 5.98 -19.68 1.73
CA TYR A 212 4.66 -19.55 2.37
C TYR A 212 3.88 -20.87 2.49
N GLY A 213 4.58 -21.97 2.83
CA GLY A 213 3.96 -23.30 2.99
C GLY A 213 3.62 -24.02 1.68
N LEU A 214 3.92 -23.43 0.51
CA LEU A 214 3.67 -24.04 -0.79
C LEU A 214 4.82 -24.97 -1.19
N PHE A 215 4.46 -26.20 -1.58
CA PHE A 215 5.44 -27.15 -2.11
C PHE A 215 5.96 -26.74 -3.48
N LEU A 216 7.25 -26.99 -3.70
CA LEU A 216 7.91 -26.78 -4.99
C LEU A 216 7.20 -27.61 -6.06
N SER A 217 6.61 -26.92 -7.04
CA SER A 217 5.93 -27.59 -8.15
C SER A 217 6.08 -26.77 -9.42
N GLY A 218 7.04 -27.16 -10.27
CA GLY A 218 7.26 -26.50 -11.55
C GLY A 218 6.02 -26.53 -12.46
N GLY A 219 5.21 -27.60 -12.39
CA GLY A 219 3.96 -27.68 -13.15
C GLY A 219 2.89 -26.70 -12.68
N ARG A 220 2.69 -26.56 -11.36
CA ARG A 220 1.75 -25.57 -10.81
C ARG A 220 2.26 -24.15 -10.99
N ALA A 221 3.56 -23.93 -10.84
CA ALA A 221 4.19 -22.64 -11.10
C ALA A 221 3.96 -22.20 -12.55
N MET A 222 4.22 -23.08 -13.53
CA MET A 222 3.95 -22.80 -14.94
C MET A 222 2.47 -22.50 -15.20
N TYR A 223 1.57 -23.32 -14.67
CA TYR A 223 0.13 -23.12 -14.83
C TYR A 223 -0.31 -21.73 -14.37
N TRP A 224 0.04 -21.36 -13.13
CA TRP A 224 -0.38 -20.07 -12.58
C TRP A 224 0.28 -18.87 -13.26
N LEU A 225 1.54 -18.97 -13.66
CA LEU A 225 2.21 -17.91 -14.43
C LEU A 225 1.60 -17.72 -15.82
N GLN A 226 1.22 -18.81 -16.51
CA GLN A 226 0.49 -18.73 -17.78
C GLN A 226 -0.90 -18.13 -17.59
N SER A 227 -1.62 -18.53 -16.55
CA SER A 227 -2.92 -17.96 -16.20
C SER A 227 -2.81 -16.47 -15.88
N ALA A 228 -1.74 -16.03 -15.19
CA ALA A 228 -1.52 -14.62 -14.86
C ALA A 228 -1.44 -13.75 -16.13
N LEU A 229 -0.61 -14.13 -17.10
CA LEU A 229 -0.49 -13.41 -18.38
C LEU A 229 -1.79 -13.47 -19.20
N HIS A 230 -2.52 -14.59 -19.13
CA HIS A 230 -3.80 -14.72 -19.81
C HIS A 230 -4.87 -13.79 -19.21
N TYR A 231 -4.99 -13.76 -17.89
CA TYR A 231 -5.94 -12.89 -17.19
C TYR A 231 -5.60 -11.41 -17.38
N ASP A 232 -4.31 -11.05 -17.38
CA ASP A 232 -3.86 -9.67 -17.60
C ASP A 232 -4.21 -9.16 -19.01
N ASN A 233 -4.15 -10.04 -20.02
CA ASN A 233 -4.51 -9.69 -21.40
C ASN A 233 -6.02 -9.57 -21.65
N ILE A 234 -6.86 -10.16 -20.79
CA ILE A 234 -8.33 -10.17 -20.95
C ILE A 234 -8.99 -9.08 -20.10
N SER A 235 -8.32 -8.65 -19.04
CA SER A 235 -8.78 -7.56 -18.18
C SER A 235 -8.73 -6.22 -18.92
N ASP A 236 -9.77 -5.40 -18.78
CA ASP A 236 -9.81 -4.02 -19.28
C ASP A 236 -8.80 -3.11 -18.54
N GLU A 237 -8.45 -3.47 -17.30
CA GLU A 237 -7.41 -2.80 -16.52
C GLU A 237 -6.20 -3.73 -16.32
N ALA A 238 -5.00 -3.24 -16.64
CA ALA A 238 -3.75 -3.95 -16.35
C ALA A 238 -3.57 -4.11 -14.83
N GLU A 239 -3.66 -5.34 -14.33
CA GLU A 239 -3.47 -5.65 -12.91
C GLU A 239 -1.97 -5.85 -12.57
N LEU A 240 -1.21 -6.40 -13.53
CA LEU A 240 0.22 -6.57 -13.40
C LEU A 240 0.94 -5.28 -13.78
N ASP A 241 2.02 -4.96 -13.08
CA ASP A 241 2.99 -3.98 -13.56
C ASP A 241 3.94 -4.62 -14.59
N ASP A 242 4.70 -3.77 -15.30
CA ASP A 242 5.63 -4.23 -16.35
C ASP A 242 6.73 -5.15 -15.79
N ALA A 243 7.14 -4.92 -14.54
CA ALA A 243 8.15 -5.75 -13.88
C ALA A 243 7.61 -7.16 -13.61
N CYS A 244 6.37 -7.29 -13.12
CA CYS A 244 5.70 -8.55 -12.85
C CYS A 244 5.41 -9.30 -14.14
N ARG A 245 4.96 -8.62 -15.20
CA ARG A 245 4.80 -9.22 -16.54
C ARG A 245 6.10 -9.79 -17.06
N CYS A 246 7.17 -8.98 -17.09
CA CYS A 246 8.49 -9.42 -17.55
C CYS A 246 9.02 -10.58 -16.72
N ASN A 247 8.91 -10.50 -15.40
CA ASN A 247 9.34 -11.58 -14.52
C ASN A 247 8.55 -12.87 -14.80
N ALA A 248 7.23 -12.80 -14.96
CA ALA A 248 6.41 -13.98 -15.26
C ALA A 248 6.88 -14.70 -16.53
N VAL A 249 7.19 -13.95 -17.60
CA VAL A 249 7.73 -14.50 -18.85
C VAL A 249 9.09 -15.17 -18.63
N LEU A 250 10.01 -14.51 -17.95
CA LEU A 250 11.34 -15.06 -17.66
C LEU A 250 11.26 -16.36 -16.84
N LEU A 251 10.42 -16.38 -15.79
CA LEU A 251 10.25 -17.57 -14.96
C LEU A 251 9.65 -18.73 -15.77
N LEU A 252 8.76 -18.47 -16.73
CA LEU A 252 8.20 -19.47 -17.62
C LEU A 252 9.26 -20.07 -18.54
N GLU A 253 10.10 -19.25 -19.17
CA GLU A 253 11.19 -19.71 -20.03
C GLU A 253 12.17 -20.63 -19.28
N GLU A 254 12.53 -20.26 -18.05
CA GLU A 254 13.40 -21.06 -17.19
C GLU A 254 12.78 -22.43 -16.82
N LEU A 255 11.48 -22.42 -16.50
CA LEU A 255 10.73 -23.63 -16.16
C LEU A 255 10.58 -24.54 -17.38
N GLU A 256 10.31 -23.99 -18.56
CA GLU A 256 10.26 -24.71 -19.81
C GLU A 256 11.62 -25.31 -20.20
N GLY A 257 12.69 -24.53 -20.12
CA GLY A 257 14.05 -24.99 -20.39
C GLY A 257 14.44 -26.15 -19.47
N SER A 258 14.10 -26.03 -18.18
CA SER A 258 14.31 -27.09 -17.19
C SER A 258 13.47 -28.33 -17.49
N ALA A 259 12.23 -28.18 -17.94
CA ALA A 259 11.37 -29.28 -18.35
C ALA A 259 11.86 -29.98 -19.63
N ARG A 260 12.39 -29.23 -20.62
CA ARG A 260 13.01 -29.79 -21.83
C ARG A 260 14.24 -30.64 -21.48
N ARG A 261 15.13 -30.13 -20.61
CA ARG A 261 16.30 -30.89 -20.10
C ARG A 261 15.90 -32.19 -19.39
N ARG A 262 14.91 -32.13 -18.49
CA ARG A 262 14.39 -33.33 -17.78
C ARG A 262 13.76 -34.34 -18.74
N ARG A 263 12.99 -33.91 -19.74
CA ARG A 263 12.42 -34.79 -20.78
C ARG A 263 13.50 -35.51 -21.58
N GLY A 264 14.57 -34.79 -21.98
CA GLY A 264 15.75 -35.37 -22.63
C GLY A 264 16.41 -36.45 -21.77
N ALA A 265 16.73 -36.13 -20.52
CA ALA A 265 17.33 -37.07 -19.56
C ALA A 265 16.47 -38.33 -19.33
N ARG A 266 15.14 -38.15 -19.18
CA ARG A 266 14.20 -39.26 -19.00
C ARG A 266 14.10 -40.18 -20.23
N LYS A 267 14.18 -39.62 -21.44
CA LYS A 267 14.23 -40.39 -22.70
C LYS A 267 15.51 -41.23 -22.78
N VAL A 268 16.66 -40.65 -22.45
CA VAL A 268 17.95 -41.36 -22.39
C VAL A 268 17.91 -42.50 -21.36
N LEU A 269 17.39 -42.24 -20.16
CA LEU A 269 17.26 -43.25 -19.11
C LEU A 269 16.32 -44.39 -19.52
N LYS A 270 15.17 -44.08 -20.15
CA LYS A 270 14.22 -45.08 -20.66
C LYS A 270 14.87 -45.98 -21.72
N ASN A 271 15.65 -45.41 -22.64
CA ASN A 271 16.37 -46.17 -23.66
C ASN A 271 17.44 -47.08 -23.04
N LYS A 272 18.20 -46.59 -22.04
CA LYS A 272 19.17 -47.42 -21.30
C LYS A 272 18.50 -48.60 -20.60
N LEU A 273 17.38 -48.38 -19.92
CA LEU A 273 16.62 -49.44 -19.23
C LEU A 273 16.05 -50.48 -20.21
N GLN A 274 15.57 -50.05 -21.38
CA GLN A 274 15.11 -50.96 -22.44
C GLN A 274 16.26 -51.81 -23.00
N ASN A 275 17.44 -51.22 -23.20
CA ASN A 275 18.63 -51.94 -23.66
C ASN A 275 19.11 -52.97 -22.63
N ILE A 276 19.16 -52.60 -21.34
CA ILE A 276 19.50 -53.53 -20.25
C ILE A 276 18.50 -54.69 -20.21
N SER A 277 17.20 -54.40 -20.29
CA SER A 277 16.15 -55.42 -20.31
C SER A 277 16.29 -56.36 -21.51
N ARG A 278 16.69 -55.84 -22.68
CA ARG A 278 16.94 -56.64 -23.89
C ARG A 278 18.17 -57.53 -23.71
N MET A 279 19.26 -57.03 -23.15
CA MET A 279 20.46 -57.81 -22.85
C MET A 279 20.20 -58.93 -21.84
N GLN A 280 19.45 -58.64 -20.77
CA GLN A 280 19.07 -59.64 -19.77
C GLN A 280 18.24 -60.78 -20.37
N ARG A 281 17.33 -60.49 -21.32
CA ARG A 281 16.59 -61.51 -22.07
C ARG A 281 17.50 -62.37 -22.95
N ILE A 282 18.50 -61.78 -23.60
CA ILE A 282 19.46 -62.51 -24.43
C ILE A 282 20.31 -63.45 -23.58
N MET A 283 20.89 -62.95 -22.48
CA MET A 283 21.69 -63.79 -21.56
C MET A 283 20.87 -64.93 -20.95
N LYS A 284 19.60 -64.68 -20.61
CA LYS A 284 18.70 -65.73 -20.11
C LYS A 284 18.41 -66.81 -21.17
N ARG A 285 18.33 -66.45 -22.46
CA ARG A 285 18.17 -67.43 -23.55
C ARG A 285 19.44 -68.25 -23.80
N GLN A 286 20.61 -67.62 -23.71
CA GLN A 286 21.90 -68.32 -23.86
C GLN A 286 22.10 -69.37 -22.76
N ARG A 287 21.78 -69.05 -21.50
CA ARG A 287 21.81 -70.01 -20.38
C ARG A 287 20.81 -71.17 -20.45
N ILE A 288 19.78 -71.09 -21.31
CA ILE A 288 18.80 -72.18 -21.49
C ILE A 288 19.26 -73.15 -22.59
N ASN A 289 20.18 -72.70 -23.46
CA ASN A 289 20.70 -73.48 -24.59
C ASN A 289 22.07 -74.14 -24.30
N GLU A 290 22.64 -73.90 -23.12
CA GLU A 290 23.81 -74.60 -22.54
C GLU A 290 23.33 -75.65 -21.54
#